data_AF-A6TN21-F1
#
_entry.id   AF-A6TN21-F1
#
_cell.length_a   1.000
_cell.length_b   1.000
_cell.length_c   1.000
_cell.angle_alpha   90.00
_cell.angle_beta   90.00
_cell.angle_gamma   90.00
#
_symmetry.space_group_name_H-M   'P 1'
#
loop_
_entity.id
_entity.type
_entity.pdbx_description
1 polymer ?
#
loop_
_entity_poly.entity_id
_entity_poly.type
_entity_poly.pdbx_seq_one_letter_code
_entity_poly.pdbx_strand_id
1 'polypeptide(L)'
;METNGVLIVGIILSLVIGAGAIFIYYKKRNLDAFFSQVYEQAKQAPKQKKNSFLLLLFKESLMASKKKSNKSSFANKFQNPKYLEIQLVQMSHILKDTSKVQDKTIKKSLNLLKNYKAWEKAKMTKDTKVVQGKAS
;
A
#
# COMPACT_ATOMS: atom_id res chain seq x y z
N MET A 1 34.07 -29.12 -25.84
CA MET A 1 32.62 -28.92 -25.71
C MET A 1 32.35 -28.18 -24.39
N GLU A 2 32.55 -26.86 -24.32
CA GLU A 2 32.35 -26.10 -23.06
C GLU A 2 31.67 -24.74 -23.28
N THR A 3 31.70 -24.21 -24.50
CA THR A 3 31.05 -22.95 -24.89
C THR A 3 29.53 -22.99 -24.75
N ASN A 4 28.89 -24.13 -25.02
CA ASN A 4 27.44 -24.27 -24.92
C ASN A 4 26.95 -24.17 -23.46
N GLY A 5 27.72 -24.66 -22.48
CA GLY A 5 27.36 -24.60 -21.06
C GLY A 5 27.37 -23.17 -20.51
N VAL A 6 28.42 -22.41 -20.82
CA VAL A 6 28.56 -21.01 -20.39
C VAL A 6 27.49 -20.11 -21.02
N LEU A 7 27.15 -20.36 -22.29
CA LEU A 7 26.15 -19.59 -23.02
C LEU A 7 24.73 -19.88 -22.49
N ILE A 8 24.41 -21.14 -22.17
CA ILE A 8 23.14 -21.53 -21.56
C ILE A 8 22.98 -20.90 -20.15
N VAL A 9 24.03 -20.94 -19.32
CA VAL A 9 24.00 -20.32 -17.99
C VAL A 9 23.79 -18.80 -18.08
N GLY A 10 24.45 -18.14 -19.04
CA GLY A 10 24.25 -16.71 -19.30
C GLY A 10 22.83 -16.35 -19.73
N ILE A 11 22.18 -17.17 -20.55
CA ILE A 11 20.79 -16.97 -20.96
C ILE A 11 19.84 -17.14 -19.77
N ILE A 12 20.02 -18.18 -18.95
CA ILE A 12 19.16 -18.42 -17.79
C ILE A 12 19.28 -17.28 -16.77
N LEU A 13 20.49 -16.79 -16.50
CA LEU A 13 20.69 -15.66 -15.59
C LEU A 13 20.02 -14.38 -16.09
N SER A 14 20.15 -14.06 -17.39
CA SER A 14 19.54 -12.86 -17.96
C SER A 14 18.00 -12.92 -17.94
N LEU A 15 17.41 -14.10 -18.16
CA LEU A 15 15.97 -14.31 -18.03
C LEU A 15 15.47 -14.17 -16.59
N VAL A 16 16.19 -14.70 -15.61
CA VAL A 16 15.83 -14.56 -14.18
C VAL A 16 15.89 -13.10 -13.74
N ILE A 17 16.94 -12.38 -14.14
CA ILE A 17 17.08 -10.94 -13.84
C ILE A 17 15.98 -10.14 -14.53
N GLY A 18 15.72 -10.41 -15.82
CA GLY A 18 14.66 -9.76 -16.59
C GLY A 18 13.27 -10.00 -16.00
N ALA A 19 12.93 -11.25 -15.69
CA ALA A 19 11.66 -11.60 -15.04
C ALA A 19 11.53 -10.96 -13.66
N GLY A 20 12.61 -10.93 -12.87
CA GLY A 20 12.65 -10.25 -11.58
C GLY A 20 12.39 -8.75 -11.70
N ALA A 21 13.01 -8.08 -12.68
CA ALA A 21 12.81 -6.66 -12.93
C ALA A 21 11.37 -6.35 -13.37
N ILE A 22 10.80 -7.14 -14.28
CA ILE A 22 9.41 -7.01 -14.73
C ILE A 22 8.44 -7.20 -13.56
N PHE A 23 8.66 -8.21 -12.73
CA PHE A 23 7.83 -8.47 -11.55
C PHE A 23 7.86 -7.30 -10.55
N ILE A 24 9.05 -6.75 -10.27
CA ILE A 24 9.21 -5.57 -9.41
C ILE A 24 8.49 -4.36 -10.01
N TYR A 25 8.63 -4.13 -11.32
CA TYR A 25 7.99 -3.02 -12.01
C TYR A 25 6.46 -3.11 -11.96
N TYR A 26 5.89 -4.28 -12.28
CA TYR A 26 4.45 -4.52 -12.19
C TYR A 26 3.91 -4.34 -10.77
N LYS A 27 4.63 -4.88 -9.78
CA LYS A 27 4.26 -4.73 -8.37
C LYS A 27 4.25 -3.25 -7.96
N LYS A 28 5.23 -2.46 -8.41
CA LYS A 28 5.31 -1.03 -8.14
C LYS A 28 4.15 -0.26 -8.76
N ARG A 29 3.82 -0.53 -10.03
CA ARG A 29 2.71 0.12 -10.74
C ARG A 29 1.35 -0.18 -10.08
N ASN A 30 1.13 -1.42 -9.67
CA ASN A 30 -0.10 -1.81 -8.98
C ASN A 30 -0.21 -1.16 -7.59
N LEU A 31 0.91 -1.04 -6.86
CA LEU A 31 0.95 -0.33 -5.57
C LEU A 31 0.72 1.17 -5.73
N ASP A 32 1.28 1.80 -6.76
CA ASP A 32 1.06 3.22 -7.05
C ASP A 32 -0.42 3.51 -7.36
N ALA A 33 -1.07 2.66 -8.14
CA ALA A 33 -2.51 2.78 -8.41
C ALA A 33 -3.35 2.60 -7.14
N PHE A 34 -3.03 1.60 -6.32
CA PHE A 34 -3.69 1.37 -5.03
C PHE A 34 -3.51 2.55 -4.07
N PHE A 35 -2.28 3.06 -3.92
CA PHE A 35 -2.00 4.21 -3.07
C PHE A 35 -2.65 5.49 -3.58
N SER A 36 -2.76 5.67 -4.90
CA SER A 36 -3.51 6.79 -5.47
C SER A 36 -5.00 6.72 -5.14
N GLN A 37 -5.61 5.53 -5.23
CA GLN A 37 -7.01 5.35 -4.84
C GLN A 37 -7.21 5.63 -3.34
N VAL A 38 -6.32 5.12 -2.48
CA VAL A 38 -6.35 5.37 -1.04
C VAL A 38 -6.13 6.86 -0.72
N TYR A 39 -5.27 7.55 -1.46
CA TYR A 39 -5.02 8.98 -1.32
C TYR A 39 -6.29 9.80 -1.57
N GLU A 40 -7.02 9.51 -2.64
CA GLU A 40 -8.29 10.19 -2.93
C GLU A 40 -9.36 9.90 -1.87
N GLN A 41 -9.47 8.65 -1.40
CA GLN A 41 -10.40 8.30 -0.32
C GLN A 41 -10.02 8.96 1.01
N ALA A 42 -8.71 9.06 1.30
CA ALA A 42 -8.22 9.67 2.54
C ALA A 42 -8.39 11.19 2.59
N LYS A 43 -8.61 11.87 1.45
CA LYS A 43 -8.97 13.31 1.43
C LYS A 43 -10.32 13.57 2.09
N GLN A 44 -11.25 12.61 2.02
CA GLN A 44 -12.58 12.72 2.62
C GLN A 44 -12.56 12.44 4.13
N ALA A 45 -11.45 11.93 4.67
CA ALA A 45 -11.33 11.60 6.07
C ALA A 45 -10.94 12.82 6.92
N PRO A 46 -11.44 12.94 8.17
CA PRO A 46 -11.02 14.01 9.08
C PRO A 46 -9.51 13.96 9.34
N LYS A 47 -8.82 15.11 9.24
CA LYS A 47 -7.35 15.20 9.40
C LYS A 47 -6.85 14.55 10.68
N GLN A 48 -7.57 14.71 11.80
CA GLN A 48 -7.22 14.15 13.11
C GLN A 48 -7.24 12.61 13.13
N LYS A 49 -8.12 11.96 12.35
CA LYS A 49 -8.27 10.50 12.31
C LYS A 49 -7.68 9.87 11.04
N LYS A 50 -6.96 10.64 10.21
CA LYS A 50 -6.44 10.20 8.90
C LYS A 50 -5.59 8.93 8.99
N ASN A 51 -4.65 8.85 9.94
CA ASN A 51 -3.78 7.68 10.08
C ASN A 51 -4.56 6.42 10.50
N SER A 52 -5.52 6.57 11.43
CA SER A 52 -6.37 5.47 11.88
C SER A 52 -7.27 4.98 10.74
N PHE A 53 -7.79 5.90 9.93
CA PHE A 53 -8.61 5.59 8.77
C PHE A 53 -7.80 4.88 7.68
N LEU A 54 -6.58 5.35 7.38
CA LEU A 54 -5.66 4.69 6.45
C LEU A 54 -5.30 3.28 6.92
N LEU A 55 -5.00 3.11 8.21
CA LEU A 55 -4.69 1.79 8.77
C LEU A 55 -5.87 0.82 8.62
N LEU A 56 -7.09 1.31 8.88
CA LEU A 56 -8.32 0.56 8.70
C LEU A 56 -8.53 0.14 7.24
N LEU A 57 -8.35 1.06 6.30
CA LEU A 57 -8.43 0.79 4.85
C LEU A 57 -7.43 -0.30 4.43
N PHE A 58 -6.19 -0.24 4.91
CA PHE A 58 -5.17 -1.23 4.59
C PHE A 58 -5.49 -2.60 5.19
N LYS A 59 -5.92 -2.65 6.45
CA LYS A 59 -6.38 -3.89 7.11
C LYS A 59 -7.48 -4.55 6.31
N GLU A 60 -8.49 -3.79 5.94
CA GLU A 60 -9.67 -4.32 5.27
C GLU A 60 -9.36 -4.71 3.82
N SER A 61 -8.51 -3.96 3.12
CA SER A 61 -8.00 -4.35 1.80
C SER A 61 -7.26 -5.70 1.84
N LEU A 62 -6.45 -5.93 2.87
CA LEU A 62 -5.76 -7.20 3.07
C LEU A 62 -6.72 -8.33 3.44
N MET A 63 -7.73 -8.06 4.27
CA MET A 63 -8.75 -9.04 4.65
C MET A 63 -9.63 -9.44 3.46
N ALA A 64 -10.04 -8.47 2.63
CA ALA A 64 -10.81 -8.71 1.41
C ALA A 64 -10.01 -9.54 0.40
N SER A 65 -8.72 -9.23 0.23
CA SER A 65 -7.82 -10.04 -0.61
C SER A 65 -7.69 -11.48 -0.11
N LYS A 66 -7.56 -11.68 1.21
CA LYS A 66 -7.42 -13.02 1.80
C LYS A 66 -8.70 -13.86 1.70
N LYS A 67 -9.87 -13.25 1.84
CA LYS A 67 -11.16 -13.96 1.85
C LYS A 67 -11.81 -14.09 0.46
N LYS A 68 -11.17 -13.62 -0.62
CA LYS A 68 -11.82 -13.42 -1.94
C LYS A 68 -13.21 -12.79 -1.81
N SER A 69 -13.43 -11.96 -0.79
CA SER A 69 -14.77 -11.52 -0.42
C SER A 69 -15.17 -10.30 -1.23
N ASN A 70 -16.44 -10.25 -1.61
CA ASN A 70 -17.00 -9.18 -2.45
C ASN A 70 -16.78 -7.78 -1.84
N LYS A 71 -16.27 -6.86 -2.68
CA LYS A 71 -16.02 -5.44 -2.37
C LYS A 71 -17.23 -4.73 -1.72
N SER A 72 -18.45 -5.20 -1.99
CA SER A 72 -19.70 -4.63 -1.46
C SER A 72 -19.87 -4.78 0.05
N SER A 73 -19.34 -5.84 0.67
CA SER A 73 -19.45 -6.05 2.12
C SER A 73 -18.65 -5.01 2.93
N PHE A 74 -17.60 -4.44 2.32
CA PHE A 74 -16.76 -3.41 2.93
C PHE A 74 -17.45 -2.04 2.91
N ALA A 75 -18.02 -1.63 1.77
CA ALA A 75 -18.73 -0.36 1.62
C ALA A 75 -19.91 -0.25 2.60
N ASN A 76 -20.68 -1.31 2.77
CA ASN A 76 -21.84 -1.33 3.67
C ASN A 76 -21.44 -1.20 5.16
N LYS A 77 -20.25 -1.66 5.56
CA LYS A 77 -19.77 -1.52 6.95
C LYS A 77 -19.34 -0.09 7.28
N PHE A 78 -18.83 0.65 6.30
CA PHE A 78 -18.42 2.05 6.48
C PHE A 78 -19.60 3.02 6.47
N GLN A 79 -20.75 2.60 5.93
CA GLN A 79 -22.00 3.36 6.03
C GLN A 79 -22.55 3.40 7.47
N ASN A 80 -22.14 2.49 8.35
CA ASN A 80 -22.52 2.53 9.76
C ASN A 80 -21.54 3.42 10.56
N PRO A 81 -21.95 4.62 10.99
CA PRO A 81 -21.06 5.57 11.65
C PRO A 81 -20.55 5.07 13.01
N LYS A 82 -21.38 4.35 13.77
CA LYS A 82 -20.98 3.79 15.08
C LYS A 82 -19.90 2.73 14.92
N TYR A 83 -20.05 1.83 13.94
CA TYR A 83 -19.04 0.83 13.64
C TYR A 83 -17.72 1.48 13.23
N LEU A 84 -17.79 2.45 12.32
CA LEU A 84 -16.60 3.16 11.84
C LEU A 84 -15.85 3.84 12.98
N GLU A 85 -16.56 4.52 13.88
CA GLU A 85 -15.93 5.21 15.00
C GLU A 85 -15.21 4.25 15.96
N ILE A 86 -15.85 3.14 16.33
CA ILE A 86 -15.23 2.11 17.17
C ILE A 86 -13.96 1.58 16.51
N GLN A 87 -14.00 1.29 15.21
CA GLN A 87 -12.84 0.81 14.47
C GLN A 87 -11.72 1.85 14.42
N LEU A 88 -12.05 3.13 14.22
CA LEU A 88 -11.05 4.21 14.20
C LEU A 88 -10.37 4.40 15.55
N VAL A 89 -11.11 4.25 16.66
CA VAL A 89 -10.52 4.27 18.01
C VAL A 89 -9.59 3.10 18.20
N GLN A 90 -10.01 1.87 17.84
CA GLN A 90 -9.14 0.70 17.90
C GLN A 90 -7.86 0.87 17.08
N MET A 91 -7.98 1.36 15.83
CA MET A 91 -6.81 1.66 15.00
C MET A 91 -5.91 2.74 15.62
N SER A 92 -6.48 3.74 16.29
CA SER A 92 -5.71 4.75 17.02
C SER A 92 -4.89 4.14 18.16
N HIS A 93 -5.48 3.22 18.95
CA HIS A 93 -4.75 2.51 20.00
C HIS A 93 -3.61 1.66 19.42
N ILE A 94 -3.87 0.95 18.32
CA ILE A 94 -2.86 0.17 17.60
C ILE A 94 -1.70 1.05 17.12
N LEU A 95 -2.00 2.27 16.64
CA LEU A 95 -0.98 3.22 16.19
C LEU A 95 -0.11 3.77 17.32
N LYS A 96 -0.62 3.83 18.56
CA LYS A 96 0.15 4.24 19.74
C LYS A 96 1.13 3.15 20.16
N ASP A 97 0.65 1.91 20.26
CA ASP A 97 1.42 0.77 20.77
C ASP A 97 1.69 -0.29 19.69
N THR A 98 2.30 0.13 18.57
CA THR A 98 2.55 -0.75 17.41
C THR A 98 3.43 -1.97 17.73
N SER A 99 4.30 -1.89 18.74
CA SER A 99 5.20 -2.98 19.15
C SER A 99 4.47 -4.15 19.81
N LYS A 100 3.31 -3.91 20.43
CA LYS A 100 2.51 -4.93 21.11
C LYS A 100 1.57 -5.69 20.17
N VAL A 101 1.49 -5.26 18.91
CA VAL A 101 0.62 -5.90 17.91
C VAL A 101 1.18 -7.27 17.55
N GLN A 102 0.41 -8.32 17.82
CA GLN A 102 0.77 -9.69 17.41
C GLN A 102 0.12 -10.11 16.10
N ASP A 103 -1.02 -9.52 15.73
CA ASP A 103 -1.78 -9.87 14.52
C ASP A 103 -0.96 -9.61 13.23
N LYS A 104 -0.76 -10.67 12.44
CA LYS A 104 0.02 -10.61 11.18
C LYS A 104 -0.61 -9.69 10.12
N THR A 105 -1.94 -9.61 10.07
CA THR A 105 -2.68 -8.73 9.16
C THR A 105 -2.44 -7.27 9.56
N ILE A 106 -2.58 -6.94 10.85
CA ILE A 106 -2.32 -5.59 11.35
C ILE A 106 -0.86 -5.19 11.12
N LYS A 107 0.11 -6.08 11.35
CA LYS A 107 1.53 -5.83 11.03
C LYS A 107 1.73 -5.50 9.54
N LYS A 108 1.10 -6.25 8.64
CA LYS A 108 1.14 -5.97 7.20
C LYS A 108 0.48 -4.62 6.87
N SER A 109 -0.64 -4.29 7.50
CA SER A 109 -1.31 -2.99 7.35
C SER A 109 -0.43 -1.83 7.83
N LEU A 110 0.28 -1.99 8.94
CA LEU A 110 1.24 -1.01 9.45
C LEU A 110 2.40 -0.80 8.48
N ASN A 111 2.90 -1.89 7.88
CA ASN A 111 3.91 -1.80 6.84
C ASN A 111 3.40 -1.07 5.58
N LEU A 112 2.17 -1.37 5.14
CA LEU A 112 1.52 -0.65 4.04
C LEU A 112 1.34 0.84 4.37
N LEU A 113 0.96 1.18 5.61
CA LEU A 113 0.86 2.56 6.07
C LEU A 113 2.21 3.29 6.00
N LYS A 114 3.29 2.63 6.42
CA LYS A 114 4.65 3.19 6.31
C LYS A 114 5.04 3.44 4.86
N ASN A 115 4.80 2.46 3.99
CA ASN A 115 5.10 2.56 2.55
C ASN A 115 4.25 3.65 1.88
N TYR A 116 2.97 3.74 2.22
CA TYR A 116 2.08 4.79 1.76
C TYR A 116 2.58 6.17 2.19
N LYS A 117 3.02 6.36 3.44
CA LYS A 117 3.57 7.65 3.89
C LYS A 117 4.83 8.05 3.12
N ALA A 118 5.72 7.09 2.85
CA ALA A 118 6.90 7.34 2.02
C ALA A 118 6.52 7.71 0.58
N TRP A 119 5.54 7.00 0.01
CA TRP A 119 4.98 7.29 -1.30
C TRP A 119 4.30 8.67 -1.36
N GLU A 120 3.48 9.02 -0.36
CA GLU A 120 2.77 10.30 -0.26
C GLU A 120 3.78 11.45 -0.22
N LYS A 121 4.84 11.31 0.60
CA LYS A 121 5.95 12.28 0.64
C LYS A 121 6.63 12.41 -0.74
N ALA A 122 6.96 11.29 -1.38
CA ALA A 122 7.60 11.29 -2.70
C ALA A 122 6.71 11.90 -3.79
N LYS A 123 5.39 11.66 -3.73
CA LYS A 123 4.40 12.27 -4.64
C LYS A 123 4.36 13.78 -4.45
N MET A 124 4.24 14.27 -3.22
CA MET A 124 4.28 15.71 -2.91
C MET A 124 5.57 16.37 -3.40
N THR A 125 6.73 15.73 -3.21
CA THR A 125 8.02 16.27 -3.70
C THR A 125 8.08 16.34 -5.23
N LYS A 126 7.50 15.38 -5.95
CA LYS A 126 7.41 15.43 -7.42
C LYS A 126 6.48 16.56 -7.86
N ASP A 127 5.33 16.70 -7.23
CA ASP A 127 4.35 17.75 -7.55
C ASP A 127 4.96 19.15 -7.32
N THR A 128 5.72 19.35 -6.23
CA THR A 128 6.45 20.62 -6.00
C THR A 128 7.48 20.92 -7.10
N LYS A 129 8.26 19.92 -7.54
CA LYS A 129 9.25 20.10 -8.62
C LYS A 129 8.61 20.43 -9.98
N VAL A 130 7.43 19.87 -10.27
CA VAL A 130 6.67 20.15 -11.49
C VAL A 130 6.13 21.59 -11.49
N VAL A 131 5.69 22.09 -10.34
CA VAL A 131 5.22 23.48 -10.21
C VAL A 131 6.38 24.47 -10.37
N GLN A 132 7.55 24.16 -9.81
CA GLN A 132 8.73 25.01 -9.91
C GLN A 132 9.33 25.06 -11.33
N GLY A 133 9.34 23.93 -12.06
CA GLY A 133 9.80 23.89 -13.45
C GLY A 133 8.83 24.46 -14.49
N LYS A 134 7.61 24.85 -14.10
CA LYS A 134 6.65 25.58 -14.94
C LYS A 134 6.60 27.08 -14.63
N ALA A 135 7.30 27.52 -13.59
CA ALA A 135 7.37 28.92 -13.15
C ALA A 135 8.75 29.56 -13.39
N SER A 136 9.66 28.84 -14.06
CA SER A 136 10.90 29.35 -14.67
C SER A 136 10.79 29.21 -16.18
#